data_AF-A0A4W5P048-F1
#
_entry.id   AF-A0A4W5P048-F1
#
_cell.length_a   1.000
_cell.length_b   1.000
_cell.length_c   1.000
_cell.angle_alpha   90.00
_cell.angle_beta   90.00
_cell.angle_gamma   90.00
#
_symmetry.space_group_name_H-M   'P 1'
#
loop_
_entity.id
_entity.type
_entity.pdbx_description
1 polymer ?
#
loop_
_entity_poly.entity_id
_entity_poly.type
_entity_poly.pdbx_seq_one_letter_code
_entity_poly.pdbx_strand_id
1 'polypeptide(L)'
;KNGTRQTSAEVTASDITTLLEECTSKLKLNSAARRIFLSDGTEVSLAEDLAIDSEVFVSMGEVFLEPQREIRVPGSVHQQVASHLCG
;
A
#
# COMPACT_ATOMS: atom_id res chain seq x y z
N LYS A 1 0.64 1.50 -2.17
CA LYS A 1 0.41 2.81 -2.82
C LYS A 1 -0.49 2.60 -4.03
N ASN A 2 -1.40 3.50 -4.37
CA ASN A 2 -2.24 3.32 -5.57
C ASN A 2 -1.39 3.05 -6.84
N GLY A 3 -1.79 2.06 -7.64
CA GLY A 3 -1.10 1.66 -8.88
C GLY A 3 0.16 0.79 -8.74
N THR A 4 0.65 0.49 -7.52
CA THR A 4 1.80 -0.41 -7.33
C THR A 4 1.84 -1.10 -5.97
N ARG A 5 2.26 -2.38 -5.98
CA ARG A 5 2.55 -3.17 -4.77
C ARG A 5 4.00 -3.01 -4.28
N GLN A 6 4.88 -2.41 -5.08
CA GLN A 6 6.30 -2.23 -4.72
C GLN A 6 6.50 -1.25 -3.56
N THR A 7 5.51 -0.41 -3.28
CA THR A 7 5.55 0.57 -2.18
C THR A 7 4.38 0.32 -1.25
N SER A 8 4.63 -0.42 -0.18
CA SER A 8 3.70 -0.74 0.90
C SER A 8 4.32 -0.40 2.26
N ALA A 9 3.48 -0.25 3.27
CA ALA A 9 3.88 -0.03 4.64
C ALA A 9 2.82 -0.63 5.57
N GLU A 10 3.26 -1.18 6.68
CA GLU A 10 2.35 -1.63 7.74
C GLU A 10 1.96 -0.43 8.62
N VAL A 11 0.66 -0.30 8.85
CA VAL A 11 0.05 0.81 9.56
C VAL A 11 -0.94 0.27 10.58
N THR A 12 -0.90 0.83 11.79
CA THR A 12 -1.89 0.59 12.82
C THR A 12 -2.59 1.91 13.06
N ALA A 13 -3.90 1.94 12.90
CA ALA A 13 -4.71 3.14 13.08
C ALA A 13 -6.06 2.76 13.65
N SER A 14 -6.61 3.64 14.49
CA SER A 14 -7.94 3.48 15.08
C SER A 14 -9.05 3.97 14.14
N ASP A 15 -8.74 4.93 13.27
CA ASP A 15 -9.68 5.62 12.40
C ASP A 15 -9.06 5.88 11.01
N ILE A 16 -9.91 6.14 10.01
CA ILE A 16 -9.48 6.39 8.62
C ILE A 16 -8.54 7.59 8.51
N THR A 17 -8.79 8.67 9.25
CA THR A 17 -7.94 9.86 9.21
C THR A 17 -6.51 9.53 9.64
N THR A 18 -6.35 8.86 10.78
CA THR A 18 -5.03 8.42 11.27
C THR A 18 -4.39 7.42 10.30
N LEU A 19 -5.16 6.52 9.70
CA LEU A 19 -4.66 5.58 8.70
C LEU A 19 -4.08 6.33 7.48
N LEU A 20 -4.78 7.34 6.97
CA LEU A 20 -4.35 8.15 5.83
C LEU A 20 -3.10 8.98 6.15
N GLU A 21 -3.02 9.56 7.35
CA GLU A 21 -1.84 10.30 7.82
C GLU A 21 -0.62 9.39 7.93
N GLU A 22 -0.77 8.24 8.59
CA GLU A 22 0.27 7.21 8.71
C GLU A 22 0.74 6.72 7.34
N CYS A 23 -0.20 6.45 6.43
CA CYS A 23 0.12 6.05 5.06
C CYS A 23 0.87 7.15 4.31
N THR A 24 0.47 8.42 4.47
CA THR A 24 1.15 9.57 3.83
C THR A 24 2.62 9.63 4.22
N SER A 25 2.89 9.51 5.53
CA SER A 25 4.23 9.56 6.10
C SER A 25 5.06 8.33 5.70
N LYS A 26 4.55 7.12 5.95
CA LYS A 26 5.30 5.87 5.72
C LYS A 26 5.51 5.55 4.25
N LEU A 27 4.53 5.81 3.39
CA LEU A 27 4.66 5.63 1.94
C LEU A 27 5.37 6.81 1.26
N LYS A 28 5.75 7.85 2.01
CA LYS A 28 6.40 9.07 1.52
C LYS A 28 5.68 9.66 0.32
N LEU A 29 4.38 9.84 0.46
CA LEU A 29 3.55 10.43 -0.59
C LEU A 29 3.92 11.90 -0.78
N ASN A 30 3.79 12.40 -2.01
CA ASN A 30 4.07 13.81 -2.33
C ASN A 30 2.94 14.76 -1.85
N SER A 31 1.79 14.20 -1.48
CA SER A 31 0.63 14.88 -0.93
C SER A 31 -0.09 13.94 0.04
N ALA A 32 -0.99 14.49 0.84
CA ALA A 32 -1.78 13.70 1.78
C ALA A 32 -2.62 12.65 1.04
N ALA A 33 -2.63 11.43 1.56
CA ALA A 33 -3.59 10.42 1.17
C ALA A 33 -5.00 10.92 1.50
N ARG A 34 -5.93 10.72 0.56
CA ARG A 34 -7.32 11.17 0.66
C ARG A 34 -8.35 10.07 0.45
N ARG A 35 -7.97 8.99 -0.24
CA ARG A 35 -8.87 7.88 -0.57
C ARG A 35 -8.20 6.55 -0.29
N ILE A 36 -9.01 5.57 0.10
CA ILE A 36 -8.60 4.19 0.36
C ILE A 36 -9.38 3.31 -0.60
N PHE A 37 -8.71 2.35 -1.19
CA PHE A 37 -9.28 1.37 -2.09
C PHE A 37 -8.86 -0.03 -1.68
N LEU A 38 -9.77 -0.98 -1.79
CA LEU A 38 -9.46 -2.40 -1.65
C LEU A 38 -8.75 -2.92 -2.91
N SER A 39 -8.24 -4.15 -2.84
CA SER A 39 -7.56 -4.80 -3.96
C SER A 39 -8.43 -5.02 -5.20
N ASP A 40 -9.76 -5.01 -5.05
CA ASP A 40 -10.75 -5.11 -6.11
C ASP A 40 -11.16 -3.74 -6.69
N GLY A 41 -10.64 -2.65 -6.13
CA GLY A 41 -10.95 -1.28 -6.52
C GLY A 41 -12.15 -0.64 -5.80
N THR A 42 -12.74 -1.32 -4.83
CA THR A 42 -13.82 -0.76 -3.99
C THR A 42 -13.28 0.36 -3.12
N GLU A 43 -13.89 1.55 -3.19
CA GLU A 43 -13.51 2.70 -2.35
C GLU A 43 -14.04 2.52 -0.92
N VAL A 44 -13.18 2.76 0.07
CA VAL A 44 -13.50 2.66 1.49
C VAL A 44 -13.38 4.03 2.13
N SER A 45 -14.45 4.43 2.81
CA SER A 45 -14.53 5.72 3.51
C SER A 45 -14.55 5.59 5.04
N LEU A 46 -14.84 4.39 5.57
CA LEU A 46 -14.99 4.13 6.99
C LEU A 46 -14.07 3.00 7.44
N ALA A 47 -13.60 3.07 8.69
CA ALA A 47 -12.68 2.07 9.23
C ALA A 47 -13.38 0.73 9.49
N GLU A 48 -14.70 0.74 9.71
CA GLU A 48 -15.52 -0.46 9.89
C GLU A 48 -15.59 -1.35 8.64
N ASP A 49 -15.42 -0.77 7.45
CA ASP A 49 -15.38 -1.50 6.18
C ASP A 49 -14.01 -2.17 5.95
N LEU A 50 -12.99 -1.80 6.73
CA LEU A 50 -11.65 -2.39 6.67
C LEU A 50 -11.53 -3.53 7.67
N ALA A 51 -11.31 -4.74 7.16
CA ALA A 51 -10.95 -5.85 8.01
C ALA A 51 -9.49 -5.72 8.49
N ILE A 52 -9.23 -6.19 9.71
CA ILE A 52 -7.89 -6.27 10.29
C ILE A 52 -6.98 -7.09 9.36
N ASP A 53 -5.72 -6.67 9.20
CA ASP A 53 -4.72 -7.27 8.30
C ASP A 53 -5.12 -7.25 6.79
N SER A 54 -6.08 -6.40 6.40
CA SER A 54 -6.41 -6.23 4.99
C SER A 54 -5.39 -5.38 4.24
N GLU A 55 -5.05 -5.82 3.03
CA GLU A 55 -4.28 -5.00 2.12
C GLU A 55 -5.18 -3.93 1.49
N VAL A 56 -4.75 -2.68 1.63
CA VAL A 56 -5.44 -1.51 1.08
C VAL A 56 -4.50 -0.63 0.27
N PHE A 57 -5.06 0.11 -0.67
CA PHE A 57 -4.38 1.02 -1.57
C PHE A 57 -4.84 2.44 -1.29
N VAL A 58 -3.91 3.32 -0.95
CA VAL A 58 -4.22 4.75 -0.74
C VAL A 58 -3.86 5.61 -1.95
N SER A 59 -4.70 6.60 -2.23
CA SER A 59 -4.52 7.60 -3.30
C SER A 59 -4.55 9.02 -2.73
N MET A 60 -3.99 10.00 -3.45
CA MET A 60 -3.96 11.42 -3.04
C MET A 60 -5.16 12.22 -3.59
N GLY A 61 -6.18 11.52 -4.09
CA GLY A 61 -7.39 12.07 -4.71
C GLY A 61 -7.65 11.55 -6.12
N GLU A 62 -6.69 10.87 -6.74
CA GLU A 62 -6.89 10.15 -7.99
C GLU A 62 -7.77 8.89 -7.83
N VAL A 63 -8.36 8.43 -8.95
CA VAL A 63 -9.13 7.19 -9.02
C VAL A 63 -8.26 5.97 -8.75
N PHE A 64 -8.89 4.84 -8.39
CA PHE A 64 -8.18 3.57 -8.22
C PHE A 64 -7.39 3.20 -9.47
N LEU A 65 -6.13 2.82 -9.26
CA LEU A 65 -5.26 2.27 -10.27
C LEU A 65 -4.93 0.84 -9.85
N GLU A 66 -5.36 -0.11 -10.68
CA GLU A 66 -5.02 -1.51 -10.48
C GLU A 66 -3.50 -1.63 -10.33
N PRO A 67 -3.01 -2.20 -9.22
CA PRO A 67 -1.58 -2.41 -9.07
C PRO A 67 -1.13 -3.33 -10.19
N GLN A 68 -0.16 -2.89 -10.99
CA GLN A 68 0.41 -3.71 -12.04
C GLN A 68 0.75 -5.07 -11.43
N ARG A 69 0.09 -6.13 -11.92
CA ARG A 69 0.39 -7.50 -11.49
C ARG A 69 1.88 -7.65 -11.67
N GLU A 70 2.59 -7.92 -10.58
CA GLU A 70 3.99 -8.26 -10.67
C GLU A 70 4.03 -9.51 -11.56
N ILE A 71 4.41 -9.32 -12.83
CA ILE A 71 4.69 -10.45 -13.70
C ILE A 71 5.95 -11.03 -13.07
N ARG A 72 5.76 -12.03 -12.21
CA ARG A 72 6.85 -12.85 -11.72
C ARG A 72 7.34 -13.62 -12.95
N VAL A 73 8.19 -12.98 -13.77
CA VAL A 73 8.83 -13.63 -14.91
C VAL A 73 9.73 -14.70 -14.28
N PRO A 74 9.46 -16.00 -14.45
CA PRO A 74 10.38 -17.02 -13.96
C PRO A 74 11.63 -16.92 -14.85
N GLY A 75 12.62 -16.14 -14.42
CA GLY A 75 13.87 -15.98 -15.19
C GLY A 75 14.61 -14.65 -15.03
N SER A 76 14.03 -13.61 -14.42
CA SER A 76 14.79 -12.39 -14.15
C SER A 76 15.54 -12.54 -12.84
N VAL A 77 16.82 -12.93 -12.93
CA VAL A 77 17.83 -12.80 -11.87
C VAL A 77 17.97 -11.34 -11.48
N HIS A 78 17.08 -10.85 -10.62
CA HIS A 78 17.40 -9.69 -9.79
C HIS A 78 18.27 -10.18 -8.66
N GLN A 79 19.53 -9.74 -8.68
CA GLN A 79 20.51 -10.00 -7.65
C GLN A 79 19.97 -9.48 -6.31
N GLN A 80 19.39 -10.37 -5.50
CA GLN A 80 19.12 -10.10 -4.10
C GLN A 80 20.47 -10.08 -3.38
N VAL A 81 20.89 -8.89 -2.98
CA VAL A 81 21.90 -8.74 -1.93
C VAL A 81 21.26 -9.20 -0.61
N ALA A 82 21.54 -10.44 -0.22
CA ALA A 82 21.21 -10.93 1.11
C ALA A 82 22.16 -10.27 2.13
N SER A 83 21.60 -9.67 3.18
CA SER A 83 22.36 -9.32 4.37
C SER A 83 22.88 -10.60 5.01
N HIS A 84 24.20 -10.81 4.97
CA HIS A 84 24.84 -11.77 5.87
C HIS A 84 24.73 -11.24 7.30
N LEU A 85 23.99 -11.93 8.15
CA LEU A 85 24.21 -11.88 9.59
C LEU A 85 25.37 -12.82 9.91
N CYS A 86 26.44 -12.26 10.47
CA CYS A 86 27.49 -13.03 11.10
C CYS A 86 26.91 -13.72 12.36
N GLY A 87 27.13 -15.02 12.46
CA GLY A 87 26.80 -15.86 13.61
C GLY A 87 27.51 -17.19 13.46
#